data_AF-A0A4U6CMX7-F1
#
_entry.id   AF-A0A4U6CMX7-F1
#
_cell.length_a   1.000
_cell.length_b   1.000
_cell.length_c   1.000
_cell.angle_alpha   90.00
_cell.angle_beta   90.00
_cell.angle_gamma   90.00
#
_symmetry.space_group_name_H-M   'P 1'
#
loop_
_entity.id
_entity.type
_entity.pdbx_description
1 polymer ?
#
loop_
_entity_poly.entity_id
_entity_poly.type
_entity_poly.pdbx_seq_one_letter_code
_entity_poly.pdbx_strand_id
1 'polypeptide(L)'
;MKGIWYNRRRLKFIILLLIGFSNAYAQHKSSPQIFFQDHFYLYPEIDSNMAIAHLSKKSYADLIDKMFEVDQKYRDSIMKYRSLWSNKNISEVPTNVRSYLSLEGINDKANQKLLLRLVTLYGWPNGGVDQNLSVAKKAWYIVWHAPKEVEIKFYKYLKDAVENNILEKREYDNLVHRKYEKSLSTL
;
A
#
# COMPACT_ATOMS: atom_id res chain seq x y z
N MET A 1 16.29 18.28 72.18
CA MET A 1 16.48 19.25 71.08
C MET A 1 17.77 18.91 70.34
N LYS A 2 17.68 18.30 69.15
CA LYS A 2 18.81 17.98 68.26
C LYS A 2 18.36 18.27 66.84
N GLY A 3 19.06 19.19 66.18
CA GLY A 3 18.73 19.73 64.86
C GLY A 3 19.09 18.77 63.73
N ILE A 4 18.20 18.71 62.74
CA ILE A 4 18.40 17.98 61.48
C ILE A 4 19.12 18.93 60.52
N TRP A 5 20.44 18.80 60.42
CA TRP A 5 21.24 19.42 59.36
C TRP A 5 21.12 18.56 58.09
N TYR A 6 20.28 19.02 57.17
CA TYR A 6 20.09 18.40 55.86
C TYR A 6 21.34 18.64 54.97
N ASN A 7 21.93 17.55 54.51
CA ASN A 7 23.21 17.51 53.82
C ASN A 7 23.06 17.96 52.35
N ARG A 8 23.26 19.26 52.07
CA ARG A 8 23.22 19.94 50.76
C ARG A 8 24.38 19.59 49.80
N ARG A 9 24.89 18.35 49.79
CA ARG A 9 26.01 17.95 48.90
C ARG A 9 25.69 16.92 47.82
N ARG A 10 24.42 16.50 47.67
CA ARG A 10 24.00 15.55 46.61
C ARG A 10 23.05 16.12 45.54
N LEU A 11 23.00 17.45 45.40
CA LEU A 11 22.16 18.12 44.40
C LEU A 11 22.95 18.99 43.40
N LYS A 12 24.23 18.68 43.18
CA LYS A 12 25.09 19.37 42.18
C LYS A 12 25.68 18.46 41.11
N PHE A 13 25.30 17.17 41.07
CA PHE A 13 25.74 16.22 40.05
C PHE A 13 24.69 15.90 38.97
N ILE A 14 23.47 16.44 39.07
CA ILE A 14 22.41 16.18 38.06
C ILE A 14 22.27 17.33 37.04
N ILE A 15 22.85 18.51 37.29
CA ILE A 15 22.73 19.68 36.39
C ILE A 15 23.87 19.78 35.36
N LEU A 16 24.97 19.02 35.53
CA LEU A 16 26.10 19.01 34.57
C LEU A 16 26.01 17.91 33.49
N LEU A 17 24.95 17.10 33.48
CA LEU A 17 24.67 16.14 32.40
C LEU A 17 23.67 16.66 31.34
N LEU A 18 23.18 17.90 31.48
CA LEU A 18 22.22 18.53 30.56
C LEU A 18 22.77 19.73 29.76
N ILE A 19 24.06 20.04 29.88
CA ILE A 19 24.71 21.13 29.10
C ILE A 19 25.79 20.56 28.13
N GLY A 20 25.99 19.24 28.11
CA GLY A 20 26.96 18.56 27.23
C GLY A 20 26.40 17.93 25.95
N PHE A 21 25.10 18.08 25.65
CA PHE A 21 24.46 17.47 24.46
C PHE A 21 23.95 18.48 23.42
N SER A 22 24.41 19.74 23.49
CA SER A 22 23.89 20.83 22.62
C SER A 22 24.91 21.34 21.58
N ASN A 23 26.11 20.76 21.47
CA ASN A 23 27.15 21.27 20.55
C ASN A 23 27.80 20.21 19.66
N ALA A 24 27.10 19.11 19.35
CA ALA A 24 27.49 18.17 18.30
C ALA A 24 26.64 18.29 17.02
N TYR A 25 25.88 19.39 16.88
CA TYR A 25 24.98 19.66 15.74
C TYR A 25 25.47 20.78 14.81
N ALA A 26 26.75 21.11 14.85
CA ALA A 26 27.34 22.06 13.91
C ALA A 26 28.64 21.49 13.38
N GLN A 27 28.75 21.45 12.05
CA GLN A 27 29.91 21.00 11.25
C GLN A 27 29.96 19.51 10.89
N HIS A 28 28.88 18.98 10.29
CA HIS A 28 29.10 18.06 9.17
C HIS A 28 29.33 18.91 7.92
N LYS A 29 30.61 19.06 7.54
CA LYS A 29 31.01 19.64 6.27
C LYS A 29 30.23 18.93 5.17
N SER A 30 29.56 19.71 4.32
CA SER A 30 29.01 19.30 3.05
C SER A 30 30.15 18.74 2.19
N SER A 31 30.40 17.45 2.36
CA SER A 31 31.08 16.67 1.33
C SER A 31 30.24 16.83 0.07
N PRO A 32 30.85 17.04 -1.12
CA PRO A 32 30.08 16.97 -2.36
C PRO A 32 29.47 15.57 -2.36
N GLN A 33 28.15 15.50 -2.13
CA GLN A 33 27.40 14.30 -2.42
C GLN A 33 27.56 14.15 -3.92
N ILE A 34 28.50 13.29 -4.30
CA ILE A 34 28.50 12.67 -5.60
C ILE A 34 27.09 12.08 -5.70
N PHE A 35 26.24 12.75 -6.48
CA PHE A 35 24.96 12.22 -6.89
C PHE A 35 25.28 11.01 -7.75
N PHE A 36 25.52 9.88 -7.09
CA PHE A 36 25.26 8.61 -7.72
C PHE A 36 23.76 8.66 -8.02
N GLN A 37 23.43 8.90 -9.29
CA GLN A 37 22.18 8.42 -9.86
C GLN A 37 22.25 6.89 -9.78
N ASP A 38 22.14 6.36 -8.57
CA ASP A 38 21.85 4.96 -8.37
C ASP A 38 20.47 4.78 -8.98
N HIS A 39 20.45 4.16 -10.15
CA HIS A 39 19.24 3.65 -10.76
C HIS A 39 18.71 2.54 -9.83
N PHE A 40 18.05 2.94 -8.73
CA PHE A 40 17.33 2.02 -7.86
C PHE A 40 16.21 1.41 -8.70
N TYR A 41 16.46 0.21 -9.23
CA TYR A 41 15.43 -0.57 -9.88
C TYR A 41 14.37 -0.93 -8.84
N LEU A 42 13.16 -0.41 -9.04
CA LEU A 42 12.01 -0.76 -8.22
C LEU A 42 11.39 -2.05 -8.78
N TYR A 43 11.18 -3.02 -7.91
CA TYR A 43 10.58 -4.32 -8.26
C TYR A 43 9.26 -4.50 -7.50
N PRO A 44 8.30 -5.25 -8.06
CA PRO A 44 7.10 -5.61 -7.34
C PRO A 44 7.46 -6.51 -6.14
N GLU A 45 6.73 -6.39 -5.05
CA GLU A 45 6.89 -7.25 -3.87
C GLU A 45 6.35 -8.66 -4.10
N ILE A 46 5.50 -8.84 -5.11
CA ILE A 46 4.92 -10.14 -5.48
C ILE A 46 5.27 -10.45 -6.94
N ASP A 47 5.82 -11.65 -7.18
CA ASP A 47 6.06 -12.12 -8.53
C ASP A 47 4.73 -12.55 -9.19
N SER A 48 4.28 -11.72 -10.13
CA SER A 48 3.09 -12.00 -10.94
C SER A 48 3.17 -13.28 -11.79
N ASN A 49 4.37 -13.84 -11.98
CA ASN A 49 4.63 -15.05 -12.74
C ASN A 49 4.84 -16.29 -11.86
N MET A 50 4.69 -16.18 -10.54
CA MET A 50 4.86 -17.31 -9.63
C MET A 50 4.00 -18.51 -10.05
N ALA A 51 4.47 -19.72 -9.72
CA ALA A 51 3.71 -20.94 -9.95
C ALA A 51 2.47 -20.95 -9.04
N ILE A 52 1.29 -21.04 -9.65
CA ILE A 52 0.00 -21.05 -8.96
C ILE A 52 -0.82 -22.29 -9.28
N ALA A 53 -0.21 -23.29 -9.94
CA ALA A 53 -0.88 -24.56 -10.21
C ALA A 53 -1.06 -25.34 -8.90
N HIS A 54 -2.22 -25.99 -8.74
CA HIS A 54 -2.53 -26.85 -7.59
C HIS A 54 -2.47 -26.17 -6.22
N LEU A 55 -2.86 -24.89 -6.12
CA LEU A 55 -2.99 -24.22 -4.83
C LEU A 55 -4.13 -24.86 -4.03
N SER A 56 -3.87 -25.14 -2.75
CA SER A 56 -4.94 -25.46 -1.81
C SER A 56 -5.85 -24.24 -1.62
N LYS A 57 -7.10 -24.47 -1.17
CA LYS A 57 -8.03 -23.37 -0.86
C LYS A 57 -7.42 -22.37 0.14
N LYS A 58 -6.70 -22.88 1.16
CA LYS A 58 -6.01 -22.04 2.14
C LYS A 58 -4.88 -21.24 1.49
N SER A 59 -4.02 -21.88 0.68
CA SER A 59 -2.91 -21.19 0.00
C SER A 59 -3.40 -20.12 -0.97
N TYR A 60 -4.54 -20.33 -1.62
CA TYR A 60 -5.19 -19.31 -2.45
C TYR A 60 -5.64 -18.11 -1.60
N ALA A 61 -6.31 -18.35 -0.47
CA ALA A 61 -6.73 -17.29 0.45
C ALA A 61 -5.53 -16.51 1.03
N ASP A 62 -4.52 -17.21 1.55
CA ASP A 62 -3.29 -16.62 2.10
C ASP A 62 -2.57 -15.74 1.05
N LEU A 63 -2.59 -16.15 -0.22
CA LEU A 63 -2.01 -15.38 -1.31
C LEU A 63 -2.81 -14.11 -1.61
N ILE A 64 -4.15 -14.17 -1.63
CA ILE A 64 -5.00 -12.99 -1.79
C ILE A 64 -4.79 -12.01 -0.64
N ASP A 65 -4.66 -12.50 0.60
CA ASP A 65 -4.37 -11.67 1.76
C ASP A 65 -3.04 -10.94 1.61
N LYS A 66 -2.00 -11.65 1.14
CA LYS A 66 -0.72 -11.02 0.88
C LYS A 66 -0.78 -9.98 -0.24
N MET A 67 -1.51 -10.26 -1.31
CA MET A 67 -1.72 -9.31 -2.40
C MET A 67 -2.45 -8.06 -1.90
N PHE A 68 -3.46 -8.21 -1.05
CA PHE A 68 -4.18 -7.10 -0.46
C PHE A 68 -3.30 -6.26 0.48
N GLU A 69 -2.48 -6.90 1.33
CA GLU A 69 -1.50 -6.19 2.16
C GLU A 69 -0.58 -5.31 1.31
N VAL A 70 -0.03 -5.87 0.23
CA VAL A 70 0.85 -5.13 -0.69
C VAL A 70 0.11 -4.01 -1.44
N ASP A 71 -1.14 -4.26 -1.84
CA ASP A 71 -2.00 -3.26 -2.48
C ASP A 71 -2.28 -2.06 -1.55
N GLN A 72 -2.44 -2.28 -0.24
CA GLN A 72 -2.72 -1.21 0.72
C GLN A 72 -1.48 -0.49 1.24
N LYS A 73 -0.33 -1.17 1.29
CA LYS A 73 0.89 -0.75 2.00
C LYS A 73 1.33 0.70 1.77
N TYR A 74 1.24 1.18 0.53
CA TYR A 74 1.72 2.52 0.18
C TYR A 74 0.61 3.57 0.12
N ARG A 75 -0.66 3.17 0.16
CA ARG A 75 -1.81 4.06 -0.08
C ARG A 75 -1.97 5.12 1.00
N ASP A 76 -1.76 4.76 2.27
CA ASP A 76 -1.80 5.73 3.38
C ASP A 76 -0.65 6.74 3.29
N SER A 77 0.54 6.29 2.88
CA SER A 77 1.74 7.13 2.77
C SER A 77 1.63 8.16 1.66
N ILE A 78 0.86 7.87 0.60
CA ILE A 78 0.65 8.78 -0.54
C ILE A 78 -0.61 9.65 -0.39
N MET A 79 -1.56 9.27 0.47
CA MET A 79 -2.89 9.91 0.52
C MET A 79 -2.80 11.41 0.78
N LYS A 80 -1.90 11.83 1.68
CA LYS A 80 -1.65 13.25 1.99
C LYS A 80 -1.13 14.07 0.79
N TYR A 81 -0.51 13.41 -0.19
CA TYR A 81 0.14 14.06 -1.33
C TYR A 81 -0.65 13.92 -2.63
N ARG A 82 -1.79 13.22 -2.62
CA ARG A 82 -2.59 12.92 -3.82
C ARG A 82 -3.14 14.19 -4.48
N SER A 83 -3.51 15.19 -3.69
CA SER A 83 -3.99 16.50 -4.17
C SER A 83 -2.91 17.35 -4.84
N LEU A 84 -1.65 17.21 -4.42
CA LEU A 84 -0.52 17.91 -5.05
C LEU A 84 -0.24 17.37 -6.46
N TRP A 85 -0.50 16.08 -6.66
CA TRP A 85 -0.36 15.44 -7.96
C TRP A 85 -1.44 15.84 -8.96
N SER A 86 -2.70 15.93 -8.52
CA SER A 86 -3.81 16.37 -9.39
C SER A 86 -3.64 17.81 -9.88
N ASN A 87 -2.95 18.65 -9.10
CA ASN A 87 -2.76 20.06 -9.38
C ASN A 87 -1.46 20.39 -10.14
N LYS A 88 -0.75 19.38 -10.68
CA LYS A 88 0.51 19.52 -11.44
C LYS A 88 1.71 20.13 -10.68
N ASN A 89 1.62 20.35 -9.37
CA ASN A 89 2.73 20.82 -8.52
C ASN A 89 3.63 19.65 -8.07
N ILE A 90 4.09 18.85 -9.02
CA ILE A 90 4.89 17.65 -8.77
C ILE A 90 6.24 17.96 -8.09
N SER A 91 6.74 19.19 -8.26
CA SER A 91 7.98 19.68 -7.63
C SER A 91 7.89 19.79 -6.11
N GLU A 92 6.68 19.86 -5.54
CA GLU A 92 6.45 19.90 -4.09
C GLU A 92 6.36 18.50 -3.45
N VAL A 93 6.34 17.43 -4.27
CA VAL A 93 6.23 16.05 -3.78
C VAL A 93 7.61 15.54 -3.35
N PRO A 94 7.80 15.14 -2.08
CA PRO A 94 9.06 14.59 -1.60
C PRO A 94 9.54 13.38 -2.43
N THR A 95 10.85 13.24 -2.63
CA THR A 95 11.44 12.16 -3.45
C THR A 95 11.09 10.75 -2.96
N ASN A 96 11.00 10.54 -1.64
CA ASN A 96 10.54 9.28 -1.07
C ASN A 96 9.06 8.99 -1.42
N VAL A 97 8.20 10.01 -1.46
CA VAL A 97 6.79 9.86 -1.86
C VAL A 97 6.68 9.50 -3.35
N ARG A 98 7.51 10.08 -4.22
CA ARG A 98 7.59 9.68 -5.64
C ARG A 98 7.98 8.21 -5.82
N SER A 99 8.85 7.71 -4.94
CA SER A 99 9.24 6.29 -4.92
C SER A 99 8.08 5.39 -4.48
N TYR A 100 7.30 5.80 -3.48
CA TYR A 100 6.10 5.07 -3.04
C TYR A 100 5.00 5.02 -4.11
N LEU A 101 4.79 6.12 -4.84
CA LEU A 101 3.86 6.13 -5.98
C LEU A 101 4.30 5.16 -7.08
N SER A 102 5.61 5.10 -7.35
CA SER A 102 6.16 4.16 -8.33
C SER A 102 5.98 2.71 -7.86
N LEU A 103 6.22 2.43 -6.57
CA LEU A 103 6.00 1.11 -5.97
C LEU A 103 4.52 0.70 -5.97
N GLU A 104 3.60 1.60 -5.64
CA GLU A 104 2.15 1.37 -5.74
C GLU A 104 1.79 0.94 -7.17
N GLY A 105 2.18 1.72 -8.18
CA GLY A 105 1.86 1.40 -9.57
C GLY A 105 2.48 0.09 -10.08
N ILE A 106 3.68 -0.27 -9.62
CA ILE A 106 4.33 -1.54 -9.96
C ILE A 106 3.62 -2.72 -9.27
N ASN A 107 3.29 -2.58 -7.99
CA ASN A 107 2.60 -3.60 -7.21
C ASN A 107 1.17 -3.83 -7.69
N ASP A 108 0.42 -2.77 -8.02
CA ASP A 108 -0.94 -2.86 -8.56
C ASP A 108 -0.96 -3.70 -9.83
N LYS A 109 -0.04 -3.43 -10.76
CA LYS A 109 0.09 -4.21 -12.01
C LYS A 109 0.42 -5.67 -11.75
N ALA A 110 1.35 -5.95 -10.83
CA ALA A 110 1.74 -7.31 -10.48
C ALA A 110 0.58 -8.08 -9.83
N ASN A 111 -0.11 -7.46 -8.88
CA ASN A 111 -1.28 -7.99 -8.20
C ASN A 111 -2.42 -8.28 -9.15
N GLN A 112 -2.76 -7.35 -10.04
CA GLN A 112 -3.84 -7.53 -11.02
C GLN A 112 -3.52 -8.66 -12.00
N LYS A 113 -2.27 -8.77 -12.47
CA LYS A 113 -1.85 -9.86 -13.34
C LYS A 113 -1.94 -11.20 -12.63
N LEU A 114 -1.48 -11.29 -11.39
CA LEU A 114 -1.56 -12.51 -10.59
C LEU A 114 -3.01 -12.89 -10.28
N LEU A 115 -3.85 -11.92 -9.89
CA LEU A 115 -5.25 -12.13 -9.58
C LEU A 115 -6.00 -12.67 -10.80
N LEU A 116 -5.76 -12.09 -11.98
CA LEU A 116 -6.40 -12.56 -13.21
C LEU A 116 -6.05 -14.03 -13.49
N ARG A 117 -4.78 -14.43 -13.27
CA ARG A 117 -4.37 -15.83 -13.41
C ARG A 117 -5.06 -16.73 -12.39
N LEU A 118 -5.16 -16.30 -11.13
CA LEU A 118 -5.83 -17.05 -10.06
C LEU A 118 -7.32 -17.24 -10.35
N VAL A 119 -8.06 -16.17 -10.67
CA VAL A 119 -9.52 -16.28 -10.93
C VAL A 119 -9.83 -17.03 -12.22
N THR A 120 -8.90 -17.05 -13.17
CA THR A 120 -9.03 -17.87 -14.39
C THR A 120 -8.95 -19.36 -14.08
N LEU A 121 -8.11 -19.76 -13.12
CA LEU A 121 -7.92 -21.17 -12.76
C LEU A 121 -8.92 -21.65 -11.72
N TYR A 122 -9.23 -20.83 -10.72
CA TYR A 122 -9.97 -21.25 -9.52
C TYR A 122 -11.34 -20.56 -9.36
N GLY A 123 -11.68 -19.63 -10.25
CA GLY A 123 -12.84 -18.75 -10.05
C GLY A 123 -12.60 -17.69 -8.98
N TRP A 124 -13.64 -16.90 -8.70
CA TRP A 124 -13.57 -15.87 -7.68
C TRP A 124 -13.35 -16.48 -6.30
N PRO A 125 -12.45 -15.93 -5.46
CA PRO A 125 -12.13 -16.55 -4.19
C PRO A 125 -13.36 -16.62 -3.29
N ASN A 126 -13.69 -17.84 -2.85
CA ASN A 126 -14.76 -18.10 -1.90
C ASN A 126 -14.17 -18.62 -0.57
N GLY A 127 -14.62 -18.09 0.55
CA GLY A 127 -14.16 -18.51 1.88
C GLY A 127 -13.00 -17.68 2.45
N GLY A 128 -12.85 -17.78 3.78
CA GLY A 128 -12.04 -16.88 4.59
C GLY A 128 -12.88 -15.72 5.10
N VAL A 129 -13.55 -15.92 6.22
CA VAL A 129 -14.05 -14.81 7.05
C VAL A 129 -12.92 -14.52 8.03
N ASP A 130 -11.99 -13.65 7.62
CA ASP A 130 -11.28 -12.87 8.63
C ASP A 130 -12.30 -11.97 9.33
N GLN A 131 -12.07 -11.66 10.61
CA GLN A 131 -12.97 -10.82 11.39
C GLN A 131 -13.16 -9.40 10.81
N ASN A 132 -12.31 -8.97 9.86
CA ASN A 132 -12.31 -7.62 9.31
C ASN A 132 -12.79 -7.52 7.85
N LEU A 133 -12.40 -8.44 6.95
CA LEU A 133 -12.75 -8.37 5.54
C LEU A 133 -12.68 -9.75 4.86
N SER A 134 -13.71 -10.13 4.09
CA SER A 134 -13.68 -11.40 3.36
C SER A 134 -12.62 -11.39 2.26
N VAL A 135 -12.04 -12.56 1.98
CA VAL A 135 -11.07 -12.75 0.88
C VAL A 135 -11.65 -12.31 -0.47
N ALA A 136 -12.94 -12.58 -0.70
CA ALA A 136 -13.67 -12.12 -1.88
C ALA A 136 -13.63 -10.59 -2.04
N LYS A 137 -13.77 -9.86 -0.93
CA LYS A 137 -13.78 -8.40 -0.92
C LYS A 137 -12.36 -7.82 -1.02
N LYS A 138 -11.37 -8.47 -0.40
CA LYS A 138 -9.93 -8.16 -0.62
C LYS A 138 -9.56 -8.25 -2.11
N ALA A 139 -9.96 -9.34 -2.78
CA ALA A 139 -9.77 -9.50 -4.22
C ALA A 139 -10.49 -8.41 -5.03
N TRP A 140 -11.70 -8.01 -4.62
CA TRP A 140 -12.42 -6.91 -5.26
C TRP A 140 -11.68 -5.58 -5.15
N TYR A 141 -11.09 -5.24 -3.99
CA TYR A 141 -10.31 -4.00 -3.84
C TYR A 141 -9.12 -3.94 -4.82
N ILE A 142 -8.42 -5.06 -5.01
CA ILE A 142 -7.32 -5.16 -5.99
C ILE A 142 -7.82 -4.86 -7.41
N VAL A 143 -9.02 -5.33 -7.77
CA VAL A 143 -9.63 -5.00 -9.06
C VAL A 143 -10.07 -3.55 -9.12
N TRP A 144 -10.66 -3.01 -8.06
CA TRP A 144 -11.16 -1.64 -8.00
C TRP A 144 -10.06 -0.58 -8.23
N HIS A 145 -8.82 -0.89 -7.86
CA HIS A 145 -7.66 -0.05 -8.13
C HIS A 145 -7.08 -0.22 -9.55
N ALA A 146 -7.61 -1.14 -10.34
CA ALA A 146 -7.10 -1.40 -11.68
C ALA A 146 -7.53 -0.31 -12.68
N PRO A 147 -6.69 -0.04 -13.69
CA PRO A 147 -7.13 0.76 -14.82
C PRO A 147 -8.24 0.02 -15.57
N LYS A 148 -9.12 0.78 -16.22
CA LYS A 148 -10.37 0.27 -16.80
C LYS A 148 -10.17 -0.90 -17.78
N GLU A 149 -9.13 -0.84 -18.60
CA GLU A 149 -8.76 -1.90 -19.55
C GLU A 149 -8.37 -3.23 -18.88
N VAL A 150 -7.93 -3.17 -17.62
CA VAL A 150 -7.65 -4.34 -16.81
C VAL A 150 -8.92 -4.80 -16.08
N GLU A 151 -9.71 -3.88 -15.52
CA GLU A 151 -10.97 -4.20 -14.82
C GLU A 151 -11.94 -5.02 -15.67
N ILE A 152 -12.09 -4.67 -16.95
CA ILE A 152 -13.00 -5.36 -17.88
C ILE A 152 -12.70 -6.85 -17.98
N LYS A 153 -11.43 -7.26 -17.80
CA LYS A 153 -11.02 -8.67 -17.83
C LYS A 153 -11.59 -9.47 -16.65
N PHE A 154 -11.99 -8.80 -15.57
CA PHE A 154 -12.55 -9.43 -14.38
C PHE A 154 -14.07 -9.56 -14.40
N TYR A 155 -14.77 -8.91 -15.34
CA TYR A 155 -16.22 -8.73 -15.28
C TYR A 155 -17.01 -10.05 -15.23
N LYS A 156 -16.62 -11.03 -16.04
CA LYS A 156 -17.28 -12.34 -16.02
C LYS A 156 -17.17 -12.99 -14.64
N TYR A 157 -15.97 -12.98 -14.04
CA TYR A 157 -15.72 -13.61 -12.75
C TYR A 157 -16.44 -12.89 -11.60
N LEU A 158 -16.53 -11.56 -11.66
CA LEU A 158 -17.28 -10.77 -10.69
C LEU A 158 -18.79 -11.01 -10.81
N LYS A 159 -19.31 -11.09 -12.04
CA LYS A 159 -20.72 -11.43 -12.29
C LYS A 159 -21.03 -12.81 -11.73
N ASP A 160 -20.21 -13.81 -12.05
CA ASP A 160 -20.35 -15.17 -11.52
C ASP A 160 -20.30 -15.17 -9.99
N ALA A 161 -19.40 -14.38 -9.38
CA ALA A 161 -19.31 -14.26 -7.92
C ALA A 161 -20.58 -13.69 -7.28
N VAL A 162 -21.22 -12.70 -7.92
CA VAL A 162 -22.50 -12.14 -7.46
C VAL A 162 -23.63 -13.14 -7.62
N GLU A 163 -23.72 -13.82 -8.77
CA GLU A 163 -24.74 -14.84 -9.02
C GLU A 163 -24.65 -16.02 -8.03
N ASN A 164 -23.45 -16.30 -7.52
CA ASN A 164 -23.20 -17.33 -6.52
C ASN A 164 -23.19 -16.80 -5.07
N ASN A 165 -23.61 -15.55 -4.81
CA ASN A 165 -23.65 -14.91 -3.49
C ASN A 165 -22.28 -14.88 -2.76
N ILE A 166 -21.17 -14.85 -3.51
CA ILE A 166 -19.81 -14.75 -2.96
C ILE A 166 -19.43 -13.26 -2.75
N LEU A 167 -19.93 -12.38 -3.60
CA LEU A 167 -19.70 -10.94 -3.58
C LEU A 167 -21.05 -10.22 -3.60
N GLU A 168 -21.21 -9.09 -2.92
CA GLU A 168 -22.47 -8.36 -2.99
C GLU A 168 -22.63 -7.67 -4.35
N LYS A 169 -23.88 -7.46 -4.75
CA LYS A 169 -24.21 -6.87 -6.06
C LYS A 169 -23.64 -5.45 -6.22
N ARG A 170 -23.53 -4.68 -5.12
CA ARG A 170 -23.00 -3.30 -5.17
C ARG A 170 -21.56 -3.24 -5.66
N GLU A 171 -20.71 -4.20 -5.30
CA GLU A 171 -19.30 -4.23 -5.72
C GLU A 171 -19.18 -4.41 -7.24
N TYR A 172 -20.05 -5.23 -7.83
CA TYR A 172 -20.16 -5.37 -9.28
C TYR A 172 -20.74 -4.11 -9.93
N ASP A 173 -21.85 -3.58 -9.41
CA ASP A 173 -22.50 -2.39 -9.95
C ASP A 173 -21.57 -1.16 -9.94
N ASN A 174 -20.75 -0.99 -8.90
CA ASN A 174 -19.74 0.08 -8.81
C ASN A 174 -18.72 0.03 -9.97
N LEU A 175 -18.29 -1.16 -10.37
CA LEU A 175 -17.35 -1.33 -11.50
C LEU A 175 -18.05 -1.12 -12.84
N VAL A 176 -19.30 -1.57 -12.96
CA VAL A 176 -20.11 -1.37 -14.16
C VAL A 176 -20.44 0.11 -14.36
N HIS A 177 -20.80 0.84 -13.31
CA HIS A 177 -21.14 2.27 -13.41
C HIS A 177 -19.96 3.10 -13.95
N ARG A 178 -18.75 2.86 -13.43
CA ARG A 178 -17.50 3.43 -13.94
C ARG A 178 -17.23 3.12 -15.42
N LYS A 179 -17.78 2.03 -15.96
CA LYS A 179 -17.71 1.74 -17.39
C LYS A 179 -18.50 2.75 -18.22
N TYR A 180 -19.65 3.19 -17.73
CA TYR A 180 -20.63 3.98 -18.50
C TYR A 180 -20.52 5.49 -18.29
N GLU A 181 -19.98 5.99 -17.17
CA GLU A 181 -19.81 7.45 -16.97
C GLU A 181 -18.84 8.11 -17.97
N LYS A 182 -17.88 7.36 -18.53
CA LYS A 182 -16.96 7.90 -19.54
C LYS A 182 -17.50 7.93 -20.97
N SER A 183 -18.52 7.12 -21.29
CA SER A 183 -19.18 7.20 -22.62
C SER A 183 -20.07 8.43 -22.74
N LEU A 184 -20.48 9.03 -21.62
CA LEU A 184 -21.32 10.22 -21.57
C LEU A 184 -20.53 11.53 -21.45
N SER A 185 -19.22 11.47 -21.16
CA SER A 185 -18.33 12.65 -21.08
C SER A 185 -17.47 12.87 -22.35
N THR A 186 -17.66 12.04 -23.37
CA THR A 186 -17.09 12.19 -24.71
C THR A 186 -18.14 12.50 -25.79
N LEU A 187 -19.36 12.85 -25.36
CA LEU A 187 -20.42 13.45 -26.18
C LEU A 187 -20.58 14.91 -25.76
#